data_AF-A0A8C2AS38-F1
#
_entry.id   AF-A0A8C2AS38-F1
#
_cell.length_a   1.000
_cell.length_b   1.000
_cell.length_c   1.000
_cell.angle_alpha   90.00
_cell.angle_beta   90.00
_cell.angle_gamma   90.00
#
_symmetry.space_group_name_H-M   'P 1'
#
loop_
_entity.id
_entity.type
_entity.pdbx_description
1 polymer ?
#
loop_
_entity_poly.entity_id
_entity_poly.type
_entity_poly.pdbx_seq_one_letter_code
_entity_poly.pdbx_strand_id
1 'polypeptide(L)'
;MLNRWFHRDLSGIDAESVLKSRGVHGSFLARPSKKNVGDFSLSVRVGDTVTHIRIQNTGDYYDLYGGEKFATLAELVEYYTGDHGTLQDKDGTIIELRYPLNCSDPTTERWYHGHLSGPNAEKLLRERDEPGTFLVRESLSKPGDFVLSVLTDDMTSSGRRVSHIKIMCNNDRYTVGGKEVFDSLADLLEHFKRTGIEELSGTMVYLKQPYYSTRLNAADIESRVQQLDLTSDNMDGADKKIKAGFWEEFDALQKLETKVTKTRDEGMRPENKSKNRYKNILPFDDTRVILHNADPNVVGSDYINANYVTNKLMDINYQKVYIACQGCLATTVNDFWQMVWQEKSRVIVMTTREVEKGRNKCVPYWPTTEGESKDVGRYVVTLLSEKDAADYKVRVMELTKEPARTIWHYQYLSWPDHGVPQEPGGVLSFLEQVNIKQNEMSSTGPTIIHCSAGIGRTGTIVVIDMLIDIIEAKGLDCDIDIQKCIQMVREQRSGMVQTEAQYKFIYLAVLQYIESTKVTRRAVMVRKYPGVL
;
A
#
# COMPACT_ATOMS: atom_id res chain seq x y z
N MET A 1 11.10 -13.12 -0.30
CA MET A 1 11.07 -11.83 0.42
C MET A 1 12.27 -10.99 -0.01
N LEU A 2 12.16 -9.67 0.00
CA LEU A 2 13.07 -8.74 -0.69
C LEU A 2 14.24 -8.32 0.23
N ASN A 3 15.50 -8.35 -0.24
CA ASN A 3 16.75 -8.03 0.51
C ASN A 3 16.99 -6.54 0.84
N ARG A 4 15.96 -5.69 0.82
CA ARG A 4 16.09 -4.29 1.25
C ARG A 4 16.45 -4.15 2.74
N TRP A 5 16.31 -5.22 3.52
CA TRP A 5 16.79 -5.33 4.89
C TRP A 5 18.33 -5.35 5.01
N PHE A 6 19.09 -5.38 3.92
CA PHE A 6 20.55 -5.37 3.95
C PHE A 6 21.12 -3.94 3.90
N HIS A 7 21.79 -3.52 4.98
CA HIS A 7 22.41 -2.19 5.12
C HIS A 7 23.92 -2.31 4.94
N ARG A 8 24.47 -1.62 3.94
CA ARG A 8 25.88 -1.78 3.50
C ARG A 8 26.89 -1.16 4.45
N ASP A 9 26.64 0.06 4.92
CA ASP A 9 27.49 0.75 5.91
C ASP A 9 26.66 1.19 7.10
N LEU A 10 26.34 0.23 7.97
CA LEU A 10 25.66 0.49 9.24
C LEU A 10 26.47 -0.14 10.37
N SER A 11 26.81 0.64 11.39
CA SER A 11 27.46 0.08 12.58
C SER A 11 26.44 -0.66 13.45
N GLY A 12 26.91 -1.44 14.43
CA GLY A 12 25.99 -2.10 15.38
C GLY A 12 25.21 -1.10 16.23
N ILE A 13 25.86 -0.01 16.63
CA ILE A 13 25.27 1.05 17.45
C ILE A 13 24.19 1.80 16.63
N ASP A 14 24.50 2.12 15.37
CA ASP A 14 23.53 2.78 14.49
C ASP A 14 22.36 1.86 14.17
N ALA A 15 22.62 0.57 13.93
CA ALA A 15 21.57 -0.43 13.73
C ALA A 15 20.61 -0.50 14.93
N GLU A 16 21.14 -0.47 16.14
CA GLU A 16 20.32 -0.44 17.36
C GLU A 16 19.47 0.84 17.43
N SER A 17 20.05 2.00 17.14
CA SER A 17 19.34 3.28 17.10
C SER A 17 18.20 3.30 16.07
N VAL A 18 18.46 2.82 14.85
CA VAL A 18 17.49 2.80 13.75
C VAL A 18 16.36 1.79 14.04
N LEU A 19 16.68 0.59 14.54
CA LEU A 19 15.66 -0.39 14.93
C LEU A 19 14.77 0.10 16.08
N LYS A 20 15.36 0.78 17.08
CA LYS A 20 14.61 1.35 18.22
C LYS A 20 13.73 2.53 17.81
N SER A 21 14.20 3.38 16.91
CA SER A 21 13.49 4.59 16.48
C SER A 21 12.44 4.32 15.39
N ARG A 22 12.72 3.43 14.43
CA ARG A 22 11.90 3.22 13.23
C ARG A 22 11.22 1.85 13.16
N GLY A 23 11.80 0.82 13.75
CA GLY A 23 11.24 -0.53 13.78
C GLY A 23 10.18 -0.76 14.86
N VAL A 24 9.57 -1.94 14.83
CA VAL A 24 8.65 -2.50 15.84
C VAL A 24 9.21 -3.85 16.35
N HIS A 25 8.56 -4.49 17.32
CA HIS A 25 8.96 -5.84 17.75
C HIS A 25 8.96 -6.80 16.54
N GLY A 26 10.02 -7.61 16.41
CA GLY A 26 10.22 -8.48 15.26
C GLY A 26 10.80 -7.78 14.03
N SER A 27 11.07 -6.46 14.09
CA SER A 27 11.80 -5.78 13.03
C SER A 27 13.26 -6.25 12.97
N PHE A 28 13.79 -6.45 11.77
CA PHE A 28 15.16 -6.92 11.59
C PHE A 28 15.87 -6.27 10.41
N LEU A 29 17.19 -6.25 10.45
CA LEU A 29 18.06 -5.88 9.33
C LEU A 29 19.34 -6.70 9.36
N ALA A 30 19.99 -6.89 8.22
CA ALA A 30 21.33 -7.47 8.15
C ALA A 30 22.33 -6.41 7.68
N ARG A 31 23.59 -6.59 8.06
CA ARG A 31 24.67 -5.66 7.74
C ARG A 31 26.03 -6.37 7.77
N PRO A 32 27.08 -5.86 7.11
CA PRO A 32 28.43 -6.35 7.31
C PRO A 32 28.89 -6.24 8.77
N SER A 33 29.71 -7.19 9.21
CA SER A 33 30.31 -7.17 10.55
C SER A 33 31.53 -6.26 10.58
N LYS A 34 31.47 -5.17 11.36
CA LYS A 34 32.66 -4.32 11.62
C LYS A 34 33.68 -4.99 12.55
N LYS A 35 33.30 -6.04 13.28
CA LYS A 35 34.21 -6.78 14.19
C LYS A 35 35.00 -7.88 13.47
N ASN A 36 34.39 -8.56 12.50
CA ASN A 36 35.00 -9.66 11.76
C ASN A 36 34.82 -9.40 10.26
N VAL A 37 35.88 -8.95 9.59
CA VAL A 37 35.85 -8.64 8.16
C VAL A 37 35.52 -9.91 7.37
N GLY A 38 34.55 -9.81 6.46
CA GLY A 38 34.03 -10.93 5.65
C GLY A 38 32.74 -11.55 6.18
N ASP A 39 32.43 -11.39 7.47
CA ASP A 39 31.19 -11.86 8.09
C ASP A 39 30.08 -10.80 8.05
N PHE A 40 28.86 -11.25 8.37
CA PHE A 40 27.68 -10.41 8.49
C PHE A 40 27.09 -10.47 9.89
N SER A 41 26.16 -9.57 10.18
CA SER A 41 25.40 -9.56 11.43
C SER A 41 23.93 -9.27 11.15
N LEU A 42 23.06 -10.11 11.70
CA LEU A 42 21.61 -9.94 11.72
C LEU A 42 21.24 -9.21 13.02
N SER A 43 20.66 -8.02 12.90
CA SER A 43 20.23 -7.20 14.04
C SER A 43 18.71 -7.26 14.12
N VAL A 44 18.17 -7.68 15.26
CA VAL A 44 16.72 -7.94 15.44
C VAL A 44 16.21 -7.24 16.68
N ARG A 45 15.08 -6.54 16.56
CA ARG A 45 14.40 -5.90 17.68
C ARG A 45 13.50 -6.89 18.40
N VAL A 46 13.84 -7.21 19.65
CA VAL A 46 13.08 -8.10 20.52
C VAL A 46 12.47 -7.26 21.64
N GLY A 47 11.27 -6.74 21.39
CA GLY A 47 10.58 -5.84 22.31
C GLY A 47 11.22 -4.46 22.30
N ASP A 48 11.85 -4.07 23.41
CA ASP A 48 12.56 -2.80 23.54
C ASP A 48 14.09 -2.93 23.44
N THR A 49 14.62 -4.15 23.28
CA THR A 49 16.04 -4.41 23.09
C THR A 49 16.35 -4.80 21.65
N VAL A 50 17.62 -4.70 21.27
CA VAL A 50 18.12 -5.15 19.96
C VAL A 50 19.19 -6.21 20.20
N THR A 51 19.01 -7.38 19.58
CA THR A 51 19.96 -8.49 19.60
C THR A 51 20.73 -8.52 18.30
N HIS A 52 22.03 -8.80 18.35
CA HIS A 52 22.89 -8.94 17.18
C HIS A 52 23.41 -10.37 17.06
N ILE A 53 23.00 -11.05 16.01
CA ILE A 53 23.39 -12.42 15.71
C ILE A 53 24.47 -12.38 14.63
N ARG A 54 25.56 -13.15 14.80
CA ARG A 54 26.64 -13.24 13.82
C ARG A 54 26.26 -14.23 12.74
N ILE A 55 26.48 -13.86 11.48
CA ILE A 55 26.40 -14.75 10.32
C ILE A 55 27.82 -14.92 9.78
N GLN A 56 28.33 -16.13 9.82
CA GLN A 56 29.64 -16.47 9.29
C GLN A 56 29.54 -16.72 7.78
N ASN A 57 30.46 -16.16 7.00
CA ASN A 57 30.60 -16.46 5.58
C ASN A 57 31.96 -17.11 5.33
N THR A 58 31.96 -18.39 4.98
CA THR A 58 33.20 -19.16 4.72
C THR A 58 33.67 -19.06 3.28
N GLY A 59 32.90 -18.43 2.39
CA GLY A 59 33.09 -18.46 0.94
C GLY A 59 32.27 -19.57 0.24
N ASP A 60 31.87 -20.61 0.98
CA ASP A 60 31.07 -21.72 0.45
C ASP A 60 29.59 -21.64 0.87
N TYR A 61 29.31 -21.08 2.05
CA TYR A 61 27.96 -20.98 2.61
C TYR A 61 27.88 -19.91 3.71
N TYR A 62 26.65 -19.54 4.07
CA TYR A 62 26.30 -18.66 5.18
C TYR A 62 25.76 -19.49 6.36
N ASP A 63 26.29 -19.27 7.57
CA ASP A 63 25.95 -20.03 8.78
C ASP A 63 25.64 -19.08 9.96
N LEU A 64 24.52 -19.33 10.64
CA LEU A 64 24.12 -18.68 11.89
C LEU A 64 24.61 -19.51 13.09
N TYR A 65 25.83 -19.24 13.55
CA TYR A 65 26.41 -19.75 14.81
C TYR A 65 26.17 -21.25 15.09
N GLY A 66 26.31 -22.11 14.08
CA GLY A 66 26.14 -23.57 14.19
C GLY A 66 24.73 -24.07 13.90
N GLY A 67 23.91 -23.27 13.23
CA GLY A 67 22.59 -23.61 12.74
C GLY A 67 22.60 -24.21 11.32
N GLU A 68 21.49 -24.00 10.60
CA GLU A 68 21.36 -24.40 9.20
C GLU A 68 22.27 -23.57 8.28
N LYS A 69 22.68 -24.16 7.15
CA LYS A 69 23.61 -23.57 6.17
C LYS A 69 22.87 -23.15 4.91
N PHE A 70 23.18 -21.96 4.40
CA PHE A 70 22.48 -21.37 3.25
C PHE A 70 23.44 -20.95 2.14
N ALA A 71 23.01 -21.00 0.89
CA ALA A 71 23.86 -20.58 -0.24
C ALA A 71 23.88 -19.05 -0.38
N THR A 72 22.81 -18.36 0.03
CA THR A 72 22.75 -16.89 0.04
C THR A 72 22.17 -16.35 1.35
N LEU A 73 22.52 -15.09 1.69
CA LEU A 73 21.85 -14.36 2.78
C LEU A 73 20.34 -14.23 2.57
N ALA A 74 19.89 -14.21 1.31
CA ALA A 74 18.49 -14.12 0.94
C ALA A 74 17.72 -15.35 1.41
N GLU A 75 18.23 -16.54 1.05
CA GLU A 75 17.66 -17.83 1.46
C GLU A 75 17.65 -17.99 2.98
N LEU A 76 18.72 -17.56 3.66
CA LEU A 76 18.81 -17.56 5.12
C LEU A 76 17.65 -16.77 5.73
N VAL A 77 17.43 -15.53 5.27
CA VAL A 77 16.34 -14.70 5.80
C VAL A 77 14.98 -15.28 5.40
N GLU A 78 14.80 -15.74 4.17
CA GLU A 78 13.55 -16.39 3.73
C GLU A 78 13.19 -17.60 4.57
N TYR A 79 14.17 -18.43 4.94
CA TYR A 79 13.98 -19.59 5.79
C TYR A 79 13.43 -19.22 7.18
N TYR A 80 14.07 -18.26 7.86
CA TYR A 80 13.67 -17.84 9.21
C TYR A 80 12.48 -16.87 9.26
N THR A 81 12.10 -16.29 8.13
CA THR A 81 10.86 -15.48 8.01
C THR A 81 9.65 -16.31 7.56
N GLY A 82 9.88 -17.48 6.96
CA GLY A 82 8.83 -18.41 6.49
C GLY A 82 8.42 -19.50 7.49
N ASP A 83 8.70 -19.32 8.79
CA ASP A 83 8.46 -20.29 9.87
C ASP A 83 9.13 -21.68 9.65
N HIS A 84 10.15 -21.75 8.80
CA HIS A 84 10.86 -23.02 8.52
C HIS A 84 11.91 -23.37 9.58
N GLY A 85 12.22 -22.45 10.51
CA GLY A 85 13.10 -22.72 11.66
C GLY A 85 13.01 -21.65 12.75
N THR A 86 13.50 -21.97 13.94
CA THR A 86 13.45 -21.08 15.12
C THR A 86 14.83 -20.49 15.40
N LEU A 87 14.93 -19.17 15.50
CA LEU A 87 16.11 -18.48 16.03
C LEU A 87 15.97 -18.31 17.54
N GLN A 88 17.04 -18.58 18.29
CA GLN A 88 17.08 -18.39 19.74
C GLN A 88 18.37 -17.69 20.16
N ASP A 89 18.30 -16.80 21.14
CA ASP A 89 19.47 -16.24 21.80
C ASP A 89 20.05 -17.25 22.83
N LYS A 90 21.24 -16.96 23.36
CA LYS A 90 21.96 -17.82 24.32
C LYS A 90 21.19 -18.08 25.61
N ASP A 91 20.24 -17.21 25.96
CA ASP A 91 19.37 -17.33 27.12
C ASP A 91 18.06 -18.09 26.84
N GLY A 92 17.87 -18.57 25.59
CA GLY A 92 16.68 -19.30 25.15
C GLY A 92 15.54 -18.40 24.65
N THR A 93 15.72 -17.08 24.59
CA THR A 93 14.73 -16.16 24.03
C THR A 93 14.51 -16.43 22.54
N ILE A 94 13.26 -16.69 22.14
CA ILE A 94 12.89 -16.87 20.73
C ILE A 94 12.99 -15.52 20.00
N ILE A 95 13.69 -15.52 18.87
CA ILE A 95 13.88 -14.36 18.02
C ILE A 95 13.07 -14.57 16.74
N GLU A 96 12.11 -13.68 16.49
CA GLU A 96 11.24 -13.76 15.33
C GLU A 96 11.61 -12.68 14.30
N LEU A 97 11.80 -13.10 13.04
CA LEU A 97 12.02 -12.19 11.92
C LEU A 97 10.68 -11.90 11.25
N ARG A 98 10.03 -10.79 11.65
CA ARG A 98 8.69 -10.44 11.14
C ARG A 98 8.72 -9.32 10.10
N TYR A 99 9.45 -8.24 10.38
CA TYR A 99 9.35 -7.01 9.59
C TYR A 99 10.74 -6.54 9.13
N PRO A 100 11.11 -6.72 7.85
CA PRO A 100 12.39 -6.20 7.37
C PRO A 100 12.42 -4.68 7.50
N LEU A 101 13.46 -4.15 8.14
CA LEU A 101 13.73 -2.71 8.23
C LEU A 101 14.59 -2.32 7.04
N ASN A 102 13.96 -1.75 6.02
CA ASN A 102 14.63 -1.48 4.76
C ASN A 102 15.66 -0.34 4.88
N CYS A 103 16.75 -0.44 4.13
CA CYS A 103 17.63 0.69 3.87
C CYS A 103 16.96 1.66 2.88
N SER A 104 17.39 2.91 2.90
CA SER A 104 16.99 3.90 1.90
C SER A 104 17.46 3.44 0.52
N ASP A 105 16.66 3.67 -0.51
CA ASP A 105 17.06 3.29 -1.88
C ASP A 105 18.34 4.05 -2.29
N PRO A 106 19.28 3.41 -3.02
CA PRO A 106 20.52 4.05 -3.49
C PRO A 106 20.27 5.18 -4.50
N THR A 107 19.04 5.30 -4.97
CA THR A 107 18.55 6.36 -5.84
C THR A 107 17.06 6.50 -5.62
N THR A 108 16.54 7.71 -5.78
CA THR A 108 15.09 7.96 -5.75
C THR A 108 14.44 7.59 -7.08
N GLU A 109 15.22 7.36 -8.14
CA GLU A 109 14.76 7.21 -9.52
C GLU A 109 13.75 6.06 -9.74
N ARG A 110 12.67 6.34 -10.49
CA ARG A 110 11.56 5.40 -10.73
C ARG A 110 11.95 4.14 -11.49
N TRP A 111 13.08 4.12 -12.22
CA TRP A 111 13.56 2.92 -12.94
C TRP A 111 14.26 1.90 -12.03
N TYR A 112 14.44 2.22 -10.75
CA TYR A 112 15.00 1.31 -9.76
C TYR A 112 13.89 0.47 -9.12
N HIS A 113 14.07 -0.85 -9.15
CA HIS A 113 13.10 -1.84 -8.66
C HIS A 113 13.52 -2.47 -7.33
N GLY A 114 14.64 -2.03 -6.75
CA GLY A 114 15.18 -2.65 -5.55
C GLY A 114 15.48 -4.13 -5.76
N HIS A 115 15.07 -4.95 -4.82
CA HIS A 115 15.21 -6.39 -4.94
C HIS A 115 14.22 -6.94 -5.99
N LEU A 116 14.73 -7.38 -7.12
CA LEU A 116 13.94 -8.05 -8.14
C LEU A 116 14.78 -9.20 -8.68
N SER A 117 14.20 -10.40 -8.73
CA SER A 117 14.90 -11.55 -9.30
C SER A 117 15.05 -11.38 -10.82
N GLY A 118 16.10 -11.99 -11.40
CA GLY A 118 16.27 -12.02 -12.84
C GLY A 118 15.02 -12.51 -13.58
N PRO A 119 14.45 -13.68 -13.22
CA PRO A 119 13.24 -14.19 -13.85
C PRO A 119 12.02 -13.25 -13.75
N ASN A 120 11.83 -12.57 -12.60
CA ASN A 120 10.73 -11.61 -12.47
C ASN A 120 10.97 -10.35 -13.31
N ALA A 121 12.22 -9.87 -13.39
CA ALA A 121 12.60 -8.78 -14.29
C ALA A 121 12.34 -9.16 -15.76
N GLU A 122 12.68 -10.39 -16.16
CA GLU A 122 12.40 -10.88 -17.50
C GLU A 122 10.90 -10.88 -17.80
N LYS A 123 10.08 -11.37 -16.85
CA LYS A 123 8.63 -11.38 -16.99
C LYS A 123 8.07 -9.97 -17.21
N LEU A 124 8.44 -9.02 -16.36
CA LEU A 124 7.98 -7.61 -16.46
C LEU A 124 8.37 -6.98 -17.80
N LEU A 125 9.64 -7.16 -18.21
CA LEU A 125 10.15 -6.58 -19.45
C LEU A 125 9.49 -7.21 -20.69
N ARG A 126 9.31 -8.53 -20.72
CA ARG A 126 8.64 -9.23 -21.82
C ARG A 126 7.15 -8.92 -21.89
N GLU A 127 6.46 -8.71 -20.77
CA GLU A 127 5.04 -8.30 -20.76
C GLU A 127 4.84 -6.91 -21.38
N ARG A 128 5.83 -6.01 -21.28
CA ARG A 128 5.81 -4.70 -21.93
C ARG A 128 6.14 -4.77 -23.43
N ASP A 129 6.94 -5.74 -23.83
CA ASP A 129 7.33 -6.05 -25.22
C ASP A 129 7.79 -4.85 -26.07
N GLU A 130 8.58 -3.96 -25.46
CA GLU A 130 9.09 -2.74 -26.08
C GLU A 130 10.62 -2.73 -26.00
N PRO A 131 11.37 -2.93 -27.10
CA PRO A 131 12.83 -3.07 -27.06
C PRO A 131 13.53 -1.79 -26.60
N GLY A 132 14.65 -1.96 -25.90
CA GLY A 132 15.36 -0.89 -25.21
C GLY A 132 14.71 -0.47 -23.90
N THR A 133 13.64 -1.17 -23.46
CA THR A 133 13.09 -1.00 -22.11
C THR A 133 14.07 -1.53 -21.08
N PHE A 134 14.39 -0.75 -20.06
CA PHE A 134 15.35 -1.15 -19.03
C PHE A 134 14.83 -0.94 -17.60
N LEU A 135 15.39 -1.69 -16.66
CA LEU A 135 15.24 -1.47 -15.22
C LEU A 135 16.54 -1.81 -14.49
N VAL A 136 16.73 -1.24 -13.31
CA VAL A 136 17.84 -1.61 -12.40
C VAL A 136 17.28 -2.28 -11.16
N ARG A 137 17.98 -3.32 -10.72
CA ARG A 137 17.64 -4.13 -9.56
C ARG A 137 18.90 -4.50 -8.77
N GLU A 138 18.72 -4.95 -7.54
CA GLU A 138 19.81 -5.49 -6.72
C GLU A 138 20.35 -6.82 -7.29
N SER A 139 21.64 -7.05 -7.11
CA SER A 139 22.27 -8.34 -7.38
C SER A 139 21.98 -9.32 -6.25
N LEU A 140 21.22 -10.37 -6.56
CA LEU A 140 20.94 -11.45 -5.60
C LEU A 140 22.15 -12.36 -5.37
N SER A 141 22.99 -12.51 -6.39
CA SER A 141 24.19 -13.34 -6.33
C SER A 141 25.37 -12.69 -5.58
N LYS A 142 25.41 -11.35 -5.53
CA LYS A 142 26.49 -10.61 -4.87
C LYS A 142 25.91 -9.38 -4.16
N PRO A 143 25.58 -9.50 -2.85
CA PRO A 143 25.07 -8.39 -2.06
C PRO A 143 25.99 -7.17 -2.15
N GLY A 144 25.42 -5.98 -2.35
CA GLY A 144 26.17 -4.75 -2.60
C GLY A 144 26.28 -4.37 -4.08
N ASP A 145 26.14 -5.31 -5.00
CA ASP A 145 26.13 -5.00 -6.44
C ASP A 145 24.69 -4.84 -6.97
N PHE A 146 24.57 -4.37 -8.20
CA PHE A 146 23.31 -4.18 -8.91
C PHE A 146 23.34 -4.88 -10.28
N VAL A 147 22.18 -4.95 -10.92
CA VAL A 147 22.01 -5.49 -12.27
C VAL A 147 21.11 -4.57 -13.08
N LEU A 148 21.60 -4.11 -14.22
CA LEU A 148 20.82 -3.46 -15.25
C LEU A 148 20.23 -4.53 -16.16
N SER A 149 18.89 -4.62 -16.19
CA SER A 149 18.17 -5.58 -17.03
C SER A 149 17.52 -4.84 -18.19
N VAL A 150 17.79 -5.26 -19.42
CA VAL A 150 17.36 -4.55 -20.64
C VAL A 150 16.70 -5.52 -21.60
N LEU A 151 15.50 -5.19 -22.09
CA LEU A 151 14.86 -5.93 -23.17
C LEU A 151 15.56 -5.58 -24.49
N THR A 152 16.15 -6.58 -25.13
CA THR A 152 16.86 -6.41 -26.40
C THR A 152 15.95 -6.73 -27.58
N ASP A 153 16.38 -6.37 -28.79
CA ASP A 153 15.69 -6.75 -30.04
C ASP A 153 15.90 -8.24 -30.39
N ASP A 154 16.87 -8.92 -29.76
CA ASP A 154 17.20 -10.32 -30.04
C ASP A 154 16.08 -11.26 -29.60
N MET A 155 15.79 -12.29 -30.40
CA MET A 155 14.79 -13.31 -30.10
C MET A 155 15.43 -14.59 -29.53
N THR A 156 14.84 -15.14 -28.49
CA THR A 156 15.09 -16.49 -27.96
C THR A 156 13.87 -17.38 -28.17
N SER A 157 14.00 -18.67 -27.86
CA SER A 157 12.88 -19.62 -27.85
C SER A 157 11.75 -19.25 -26.89
N SER A 158 12.02 -18.37 -25.91
CA SER A 158 11.08 -17.93 -24.86
C SER A 158 10.56 -16.50 -25.06
N GLY A 159 10.79 -15.88 -26.22
CA GLY A 159 10.41 -14.50 -26.53
C GLY A 159 11.63 -13.59 -26.73
N ARG A 160 11.49 -12.28 -26.54
CA ARG A 160 12.65 -11.38 -26.62
C ARG A 160 13.66 -11.65 -25.49
N ARG A 161 14.95 -11.59 -25.84
CA ARG A 161 16.08 -11.74 -24.93
C ARG A 161 16.13 -10.54 -23.99
N VAL A 162 16.38 -10.82 -22.73
CA VAL A 162 16.67 -9.80 -21.72
C VAL A 162 18.16 -9.92 -21.38
N SER A 163 18.90 -8.84 -21.59
CA SER A 163 20.29 -8.74 -21.17
C SER A 163 20.36 -8.36 -19.69
N HIS A 164 21.27 -8.98 -18.94
CA HIS A 164 21.52 -8.70 -17.53
C HIS A 164 22.97 -8.26 -17.33
N ILE A 165 23.18 -6.96 -17.23
CA ILE A 165 24.50 -6.32 -17.12
C ILE A 165 24.77 -6.06 -15.63
N LYS A 166 25.85 -6.64 -15.10
CA LYS A 166 26.24 -6.44 -13.70
C LYS A 166 26.80 -5.04 -13.51
N ILE A 167 26.34 -4.34 -12.46
CA ILE A 167 26.88 -3.07 -12.01
C ILE A 167 27.54 -3.33 -10.65
N MET A 168 28.86 -3.19 -10.60
CA MET A 168 29.66 -3.34 -9.39
C MET A 168 29.70 -2.03 -8.61
N CYS A 169 29.59 -2.12 -7.29
CA CYS A 169 29.68 -0.97 -6.39
C CYS A 169 30.89 -1.12 -5.47
N ASN A 170 31.91 -0.29 -5.66
CA ASN A 170 33.12 -0.27 -4.84
C ASN A 170 33.35 1.13 -4.28
N ASN A 171 33.42 1.27 -2.95
CA ASN A 171 33.57 2.56 -2.25
C ASN A 171 32.58 3.63 -2.75
N ASP A 172 31.29 3.27 -2.80
CA ASP A 172 30.19 4.12 -3.28
C ASP A 172 30.32 4.65 -4.71
N ARG A 173 31.19 4.03 -5.53
CA ARG A 173 31.29 4.29 -6.97
C ARG A 173 30.86 3.08 -7.78
N TYR A 174 30.27 3.35 -8.94
CA TYR A 174 29.55 2.38 -9.76
C TYR A 174 30.26 2.14 -11.09
N THR A 175 30.32 0.89 -11.55
CA THR A 175 30.88 0.55 -12.88
C THR A 175 30.28 -0.76 -13.42
N VAL A 176 30.21 -0.89 -14.75
CA VAL A 176 29.83 -2.15 -15.43
C VAL A 176 31.02 -3.07 -15.72
N GLY A 177 32.22 -2.73 -15.20
CA GLY A 177 33.47 -3.48 -15.41
C GLY A 177 34.38 -2.91 -16.50
N GLY A 178 34.03 -1.75 -17.06
CA GLY A 178 34.90 -0.96 -17.93
C GLY A 178 35.88 -0.08 -17.15
N LYS A 179 36.58 0.81 -17.88
CA LYS A 179 37.49 1.81 -17.28
C LYS A 179 36.73 2.95 -16.58
N GLU A 180 35.48 3.16 -16.97
CA GLU A 180 34.65 4.25 -16.46
C GLU A 180 34.02 3.87 -15.11
N VAL A 181 34.02 4.84 -14.21
CA VAL A 181 33.47 4.76 -12.85
C VAL A 181 32.64 6.01 -12.60
N PHE A 182 31.50 5.82 -11.95
CA PHE A 182 30.48 6.85 -11.78
C PHE A 182 30.18 7.07 -10.29
N ASP A 183 29.77 8.29 -9.94
CA ASP A 183 29.49 8.66 -8.54
C ASP A 183 28.07 8.26 -8.12
N SER A 184 27.16 8.06 -9.07
CA SER A 184 25.82 7.55 -8.81
C SER A 184 25.34 6.57 -9.89
N LEU A 185 24.33 5.76 -9.55
CA LEU A 185 23.64 4.91 -10.54
C LEU A 185 22.95 5.75 -11.63
N ALA A 186 22.50 6.97 -11.30
CA ALA A 186 21.86 7.87 -12.25
C ALA A 186 22.87 8.36 -13.30
N ASP A 187 24.07 8.77 -12.87
CA ASP A 187 25.14 9.21 -13.78
C ASP A 187 25.59 8.07 -14.70
N LEU A 188 25.72 6.86 -14.15
CA LEU A 188 26.04 5.65 -14.90
C LEU A 188 25.02 5.41 -16.02
N LEU A 189 23.73 5.47 -15.72
CA LEU A 189 22.70 5.22 -16.72
C LEU A 189 22.58 6.37 -17.72
N GLU A 190 22.73 7.62 -17.31
CA GLU A 190 22.64 8.76 -18.22
C GLU A 190 23.78 8.75 -19.24
N HIS A 191 24.98 8.31 -18.82
CA HIS A 191 26.07 8.02 -19.75
C HIS A 191 25.66 6.91 -20.74
N PHE A 192 25.24 5.73 -20.25
CA PHE A 192 24.96 4.58 -21.11
C PHE A 192 23.69 4.68 -21.95
N LYS A 193 22.76 5.59 -21.63
CA LYS A 193 21.67 5.98 -22.54
C LYS A 193 22.18 6.63 -23.82
N ARG A 194 23.30 7.36 -23.74
CA ARG A 194 23.90 8.08 -24.89
C ARG A 194 24.83 7.19 -25.69
N THR A 195 25.65 6.38 -24.99
CA THR A 195 26.71 5.58 -25.61
C THR A 195 26.26 4.17 -25.99
N GLY A 196 25.28 3.61 -25.28
CA GLY A 196 24.99 2.17 -25.32
C GLY A 196 26.05 1.35 -24.58
N ILE A 197 25.76 0.08 -24.32
CA ILE A 197 26.66 -0.84 -23.62
C ILE A 197 27.03 -1.98 -24.58
N GLU A 198 28.32 -2.22 -24.77
CA GLU A 198 28.82 -3.36 -25.54
C GLU A 198 28.97 -4.59 -24.63
N GLU A 199 28.29 -5.68 -24.96
CA GLU A 199 28.48 -6.98 -24.30
C GLU A 199 29.79 -7.64 -24.74
N LEU A 200 30.31 -8.60 -23.96
CA LEU A 200 31.49 -9.40 -24.34
C LEU A 200 31.32 -10.17 -25.65
N SER A 201 30.08 -10.42 -26.08
CA SER A 201 29.75 -11.01 -27.39
C SER A 201 29.93 -10.04 -28.56
N GLY A 202 30.19 -8.75 -28.30
CA GLY A 202 30.18 -7.66 -29.28
C GLY A 202 28.77 -7.11 -29.58
N THR A 203 27.74 -7.55 -28.85
CA THR A 203 26.36 -7.07 -29.04
C THR A 203 26.15 -5.74 -28.32
N MET A 204 25.59 -4.75 -29.03
CA MET A 204 25.24 -3.45 -28.44
C MET A 204 23.86 -3.48 -27.78
N VAL A 205 23.79 -3.03 -26.54
CA VAL A 205 22.56 -2.88 -25.75
C VAL A 205 22.28 -1.40 -25.55
N TYR A 206 21.10 -0.94 -25.98
CA TYR A 206 20.70 0.47 -25.89
C TYR A 206 19.61 0.68 -24.84
N LEU A 207 19.77 1.73 -24.03
CA LEU A 207 18.80 2.13 -23.02
C LEU A 207 17.88 3.21 -23.61
N LYS A 208 16.70 2.81 -24.07
CA LYS A 208 15.77 3.74 -24.76
C LYS A 208 14.74 4.31 -23.80
N GLN A 209 14.05 3.46 -23.04
CA GLN A 209 13.02 3.89 -22.10
C GLN A 209 13.08 3.10 -20.78
N PRO A 210 12.83 3.75 -19.63
CA PRO A 210 12.76 3.05 -18.35
C PRO A 210 11.46 2.25 -18.19
N TYR A 211 11.55 1.15 -17.46
CA TYR A 211 10.42 0.49 -16.82
C TYR A 211 10.26 1.07 -15.41
N TYR A 212 9.21 1.86 -15.20
CA TYR A 212 8.98 2.51 -13.91
C TYR A 212 8.37 1.56 -12.88
N SER A 213 8.92 1.61 -11.66
CA SER A 213 8.38 0.96 -10.47
C SER A 213 7.43 1.92 -9.74
N THR A 214 6.26 1.41 -9.36
CA THR A 214 5.33 2.12 -8.46
C THR A 214 5.60 1.83 -6.99
N ARG A 215 6.34 0.76 -6.69
CA ARG A 215 6.81 0.44 -5.34
C ARG A 215 7.80 1.49 -4.85
N LEU A 216 7.70 1.81 -3.56
CA LEU A 216 8.64 2.70 -2.86
C LEU A 216 8.79 2.29 -1.39
N ASN A 217 9.89 2.70 -0.77
CA ASN A 217 9.98 2.73 0.69
C ASN A 217 9.08 3.85 1.22
N ALA A 218 8.25 3.57 2.21
CA ALA A 218 7.33 4.54 2.79
C ALA A 218 8.07 5.77 3.33
N ALA A 219 9.25 5.60 3.93
CA ALA A 219 10.06 6.70 4.46
C ALA A 219 10.47 7.73 3.40
N ASP A 220 10.55 7.31 2.13
CA ASP A 220 11.03 8.08 0.98
C ASP A 220 9.88 8.62 0.10
N ILE A 221 8.63 8.54 0.57
CA ILE A 221 7.45 8.97 -0.20
C ILE A 221 7.51 10.44 -0.64
N GLU A 222 8.16 11.31 0.14
CA GLU A 222 8.35 12.73 -0.21
C GLU A 222 9.09 12.87 -1.55
N SER A 223 10.19 12.13 -1.72
CA SER A 223 10.97 12.12 -2.95
C SER A 223 10.14 11.61 -4.12
N ARG A 224 9.31 10.57 -3.90
CA ARG A 224 8.42 10.05 -4.93
C ARG A 224 7.34 11.07 -5.32
N VAL A 225 6.75 11.77 -4.36
CA VAL A 225 5.75 12.82 -4.63
C VAL A 225 6.37 13.92 -5.48
N GLN A 226 7.56 14.41 -5.10
CA GLN A 226 8.30 15.41 -5.89
C GLN A 226 8.53 14.92 -7.32
N GLN A 227 9.01 13.69 -7.51
CA GLN A 227 9.24 13.11 -8.83
C GLN A 227 7.98 12.98 -9.68
N LEU A 228 6.85 12.60 -9.09
CA LEU A 228 5.59 12.47 -9.81
C LEU A 228 4.97 13.84 -10.14
N ASP A 229 5.31 14.87 -9.35
CA ASP A 229 4.95 16.26 -9.55
C ASP A 229 5.85 17.03 -10.52
N LEU A 230 7.03 16.49 -10.88
CA LEU A 230 7.88 17.07 -11.92
C LEU A 230 7.13 17.04 -13.26
N THR A 231 6.38 18.11 -13.53
CA THR A 231 5.93 18.49 -14.86
C THR A 231 7.13 19.02 -15.64
N SER A 232 7.21 18.66 -16.92
CA SER A 232 8.29 18.95 -17.85
C SER A 232 8.48 20.46 -18.11
N ASP A 233 9.10 21.19 -17.20
CA ASP A 233 9.51 22.58 -17.43
C ASP A 233 10.87 22.70 -18.14
N ASN A 234 11.53 21.58 -18.48
CA ASN A 234 12.89 21.57 -19.05
C ASN A 234 13.02 20.87 -20.42
N MET A 235 12.03 20.99 -21.30
CA MET A 235 12.25 20.74 -22.74
C MET A 235 11.63 21.87 -23.57
N ASP A 236 12.48 22.81 -23.97
CA ASP A 236 12.18 23.80 -25.01
C ASP A 236 11.83 23.08 -26.32
N GLY A 237 10.55 23.08 -26.71
CA GLY A 237 10.14 22.62 -28.04
C GLY A 237 8.70 22.11 -28.14
N ALA A 238 7.81 23.01 -28.58
CA ALA A 238 6.58 22.77 -29.35
C ALA A 238 5.66 21.56 -28.99
N ASP A 239 4.49 21.90 -28.44
CA ASP A 239 3.19 21.27 -28.72
C ASP A 239 2.89 19.82 -28.29
N LYS A 240 3.58 19.31 -27.27
CA LYS A 240 3.02 18.22 -26.45
C LYS A 240 3.13 18.59 -24.98
N LYS A 241 2.00 18.92 -24.34
CA LYS A 241 1.84 18.74 -22.89
C LYS A 241 2.03 17.25 -22.61
N ILE A 242 3.28 16.81 -22.43
CA ILE A 242 3.58 15.49 -21.90
C ILE A 242 3.05 15.50 -20.47
N LYS A 243 2.07 14.65 -20.22
CA LYS A 243 1.28 14.66 -18.99
C LYS A 243 2.16 14.22 -17.80
N ALA A 244 1.92 14.79 -16.62
CA ALA A 244 2.72 14.63 -15.40
C ALA A 244 2.89 13.17 -14.93
N GLY A 245 3.87 12.89 -14.05
CA GLY A 245 4.15 11.54 -13.55
C GLY A 245 2.96 10.89 -12.83
N PHE A 246 2.18 11.66 -12.06
CA PHE A 246 0.93 11.19 -11.47
C PHE A 246 -0.09 10.75 -12.53
N TRP A 247 -0.23 11.52 -13.61
CA TRP A 247 -1.13 11.16 -14.72
C TRP A 247 -0.68 9.86 -15.38
N GLU A 248 0.61 9.67 -15.61
CA GLU A 248 1.15 8.46 -16.23
C GLU A 248 0.82 7.21 -15.40
N GLU A 249 1.09 7.24 -14.08
CA GLU A 249 0.77 6.11 -13.21
C GLU A 249 -0.73 5.84 -13.12
N PHE A 250 -1.55 6.90 -13.07
CA PHE A 250 -3.00 6.76 -13.03
C PHE A 250 -3.56 6.23 -14.35
N ASP A 251 -3.06 6.69 -15.50
CA ASP A 251 -3.44 6.22 -16.84
C ASP A 251 -3.07 4.75 -17.05
N ALA A 252 -1.90 4.33 -16.54
CA ALA A 252 -1.51 2.92 -16.54
C ALA A 252 -2.51 2.05 -15.76
N LEU A 253 -2.96 2.52 -14.58
CA LEU A 253 -3.98 1.86 -13.78
C LEU A 253 -5.34 1.79 -14.51
N GLN A 254 -5.74 2.86 -15.22
CA GLN A 254 -6.95 2.85 -16.04
C GLN A 254 -6.90 1.82 -17.17
N LYS A 255 -5.75 1.63 -17.81
CA LYS A 255 -5.59 0.62 -18.87
C LYS A 255 -5.73 -0.81 -18.35
N LEU A 256 -5.35 -1.07 -17.10
CA LEU A 256 -5.54 -2.37 -16.46
C LEU A 256 -7.03 -2.72 -16.24
N GLU A 257 -7.91 -1.73 -16.08
CA GLU A 257 -9.35 -1.98 -15.89
C GLU A 257 -9.99 -2.70 -17.10
N THR A 258 -9.45 -2.51 -18.31
CA THR A 258 -9.94 -3.19 -19.52
C THR A 258 -9.78 -4.72 -19.48
N LYS A 259 -8.94 -5.23 -18.57
CA LYS A 259 -8.68 -6.66 -18.39
C LYS A 259 -9.56 -7.31 -17.31
N VAL A 260 -10.39 -6.54 -16.59
CA VAL A 260 -11.22 -7.07 -15.51
C VAL A 260 -12.45 -7.80 -16.08
N THR A 261 -12.49 -9.12 -15.92
CA THR A 261 -13.54 -10.01 -16.47
C THR A 261 -14.65 -10.36 -15.46
N LYS A 262 -14.81 -9.57 -14.39
CA LYS A 262 -15.75 -9.87 -13.30
C LYS A 262 -17.21 -9.58 -13.69
N THR A 263 -18.11 -10.47 -13.29
CA THR A 263 -19.55 -10.36 -13.55
C THR A 263 -20.23 -9.40 -12.57
N ARG A 264 -21.36 -8.84 -13.00
CA ARG A 264 -22.19 -7.88 -12.25
C ARG A 264 -23.69 -8.18 -12.49
N ASP A 265 -23.99 -9.44 -12.75
CA ASP A 265 -25.28 -9.90 -13.29
C ASP A 265 -26.40 -9.66 -12.29
N GLU A 266 -26.12 -9.83 -10.99
CA GLU A 266 -27.10 -9.57 -9.92
C GLU A 266 -27.54 -8.11 -9.88
N GLY A 267 -26.60 -7.17 -10.11
CA GLY A 267 -26.92 -5.75 -10.20
C GLY A 267 -27.68 -5.36 -11.47
N MET A 268 -27.59 -6.17 -12.53
CA MET A 268 -28.27 -5.93 -13.82
C MET A 268 -29.70 -6.47 -13.87
N ARG A 269 -30.12 -7.28 -12.87
CA ARG A 269 -31.48 -7.82 -12.79
C ARG A 269 -32.54 -6.71 -12.84
N PRO A 270 -33.67 -6.91 -13.55
CA PRO A 270 -34.74 -5.92 -13.62
C PRO A 270 -35.24 -5.44 -12.25
N GLU A 271 -35.34 -6.36 -11.29
CA GLU A 271 -35.81 -6.13 -9.91
C GLU A 271 -34.86 -5.24 -9.11
N ASN A 272 -33.55 -5.31 -9.41
CA ASN A 272 -32.50 -4.58 -8.70
C ASN A 272 -32.19 -3.21 -9.32
N LYS A 273 -32.70 -2.92 -10.52
CA LYS A 273 -32.42 -1.67 -11.24
C LYS A 273 -32.76 -0.42 -10.43
N SER A 274 -33.86 -0.43 -9.67
CA SER A 274 -34.29 0.67 -8.81
C SER A 274 -33.52 0.77 -7.48
N LYS A 275 -32.75 -0.27 -7.12
CA LYS A 275 -31.85 -0.30 -5.97
C LYS A 275 -30.47 0.28 -6.28
N ASN A 276 -30.20 0.63 -7.54
CA ASN A 276 -28.94 1.21 -7.99
C ASN A 276 -29.08 2.72 -8.19
N ARG A 277 -28.26 3.51 -7.49
CA ARG A 277 -28.24 4.98 -7.68
C ARG A 277 -27.81 5.37 -9.10
N TYR A 278 -26.86 4.61 -9.65
CA TYR A 278 -26.38 4.79 -11.01
C TYR A 278 -26.49 3.47 -11.75
N LYS A 279 -27.15 3.49 -12.91
CA LYS A 279 -27.44 2.30 -13.73
C LYS A 279 -26.20 1.44 -14.02
N ASN A 280 -25.05 2.07 -14.21
CA ASN A 280 -23.83 1.41 -14.70
C ASN A 280 -22.78 1.19 -13.60
N ILE A 281 -23.07 1.56 -12.35
CA ILE A 281 -22.16 1.37 -11.21
C ILE A 281 -22.77 0.29 -10.33
N LEU A 282 -22.32 -0.93 -10.56
CA LEU A 282 -22.87 -2.15 -9.98
C LEU A 282 -21.80 -2.89 -9.17
N PRO A 283 -22.18 -3.61 -8.11
CA PRO A 283 -21.25 -4.45 -7.37
C PRO A 283 -20.80 -5.64 -8.21
N PHE A 284 -19.58 -6.13 -8.02
CA PHE A 284 -19.19 -7.44 -8.56
C PHE A 284 -19.91 -8.56 -7.81
N ASP A 285 -20.33 -9.60 -8.52
CA ASP A 285 -21.14 -10.68 -7.93
C ASP A 285 -20.37 -11.50 -6.89
N ASP A 286 -19.06 -11.69 -7.09
CA ASP A 286 -18.20 -12.52 -6.25
C ASP A 286 -17.89 -11.94 -4.87
N THR A 287 -18.12 -10.63 -4.70
CA THR A 287 -17.76 -9.87 -3.50
C THR A 287 -18.91 -9.01 -3.00
N ARG A 288 -20.10 -9.09 -3.62
CA ARG A 288 -21.26 -8.32 -3.17
C ARG A 288 -21.68 -8.77 -1.77
N VAL A 289 -22.24 -7.83 -1.01
CA VAL A 289 -22.96 -8.18 0.22
C VAL A 289 -24.30 -8.83 -0.18
N ILE A 290 -24.57 -10.01 0.38
CA ILE A 290 -25.83 -10.74 0.20
C ILE A 290 -26.68 -10.52 1.44
N LEU A 291 -27.85 -9.90 1.32
CA LEU A 291 -28.74 -9.67 2.46
C LEU A 291 -29.37 -10.98 2.93
N HIS A 292 -29.14 -11.32 4.19
CA HIS A 292 -29.69 -12.52 4.82
C HIS A 292 -31.10 -12.26 5.38
N ASN A 293 -31.92 -13.31 5.45
CA ASN A 293 -33.31 -13.26 5.93
C ASN A 293 -34.24 -12.37 5.09
N ALA A 294 -33.88 -12.15 3.83
CA ALA A 294 -34.79 -11.64 2.81
C ALA A 294 -35.77 -12.75 2.39
N ASP A 295 -36.94 -12.38 1.83
CA ASP A 295 -37.92 -13.38 1.38
C ASP A 295 -37.35 -14.15 0.19
N PRO A 296 -37.11 -15.47 0.32
CA PRO A 296 -36.52 -16.28 -0.75
C PRO A 296 -37.44 -16.39 -1.99
N ASN A 297 -38.73 -16.07 -1.85
CA ASN A 297 -39.68 -16.07 -2.97
C ASN A 297 -39.68 -14.74 -3.74
N VAL A 298 -39.01 -13.70 -3.21
CA VAL A 298 -38.91 -12.40 -3.86
C VAL A 298 -37.54 -12.28 -4.53
N VAL A 299 -37.51 -12.35 -5.86
CA VAL A 299 -36.29 -12.21 -6.64
C VAL A 299 -35.64 -10.84 -6.37
N GLY A 300 -34.32 -10.84 -6.10
CA GLY A 300 -33.55 -9.62 -5.79
C GLY A 300 -33.76 -9.10 -4.37
N SER A 301 -34.46 -9.83 -3.49
CA SER A 301 -34.63 -9.44 -2.09
C SER A 301 -33.31 -9.47 -1.29
N ASP A 302 -32.34 -10.27 -1.74
CA ASP A 302 -31.00 -10.40 -1.17
C ASP A 302 -30.00 -9.32 -1.64
N TYR A 303 -30.45 -8.39 -2.49
CA TYR A 303 -29.58 -7.43 -3.16
C TYR A 303 -29.43 -6.11 -2.42
N ILE A 304 -28.18 -5.68 -2.27
CA ILE A 304 -27.77 -4.30 -1.96
C ILE A 304 -26.54 -3.94 -2.81
N ASN A 305 -26.43 -2.68 -3.24
CA ASN A 305 -25.26 -2.21 -4.01
C ASN A 305 -24.09 -1.91 -3.05
N ALA A 306 -23.41 -2.98 -2.63
CA ALA A 306 -22.28 -2.97 -1.71
C ALA A 306 -21.33 -4.14 -2.00
N ASN A 307 -20.03 -3.96 -1.77
CA ASN A 307 -19.03 -5.04 -1.82
C ASN A 307 -18.22 -5.10 -0.54
N TYR A 308 -17.85 -6.30 -0.12
CA TYR A 308 -16.76 -6.51 0.81
C TYR A 308 -15.43 -6.11 0.16
N VAL A 309 -14.57 -5.46 0.93
CA VAL A 309 -13.23 -5.07 0.51
C VAL A 309 -12.27 -5.42 1.64
N THR A 310 -11.25 -6.22 1.34
CA THR A 310 -10.21 -6.64 2.29
C THR A 310 -8.82 -6.39 1.74
N ASN A 311 -7.81 -6.29 2.61
CA ASN A 311 -6.44 -6.06 2.19
C ASN A 311 -5.73 -7.37 1.81
N LYS A 312 -5.86 -7.79 0.56
CA LYS A 312 -5.20 -9.02 0.05
C LYS A 312 -3.68 -8.91 -0.12
N LEU A 313 -3.07 -7.77 0.21
CA LEU A 313 -1.62 -7.55 0.08
C LEU A 313 -0.86 -7.71 1.41
N MET A 314 -1.57 -7.87 2.52
CA MET A 314 -0.97 -8.20 3.81
C MET A 314 -1.22 -9.67 4.13
N ASP A 315 -0.25 -10.30 4.79
CA ASP A 315 -0.38 -11.65 5.36
C ASP A 315 -0.23 -11.51 6.87
N ILE A 316 -1.29 -11.04 7.53
CA ILE A 316 -1.33 -10.84 8.97
C ILE A 316 -2.63 -11.42 9.53
N ASN A 317 -2.55 -12.03 10.71
CA ASN A 317 -3.65 -12.73 11.37
C ASN A 317 -4.86 -11.87 11.74
N TYR A 318 -4.79 -10.54 11.58
CA TYR A 318 -5.90 -9.62 11.83
C TYR A 318 -5.89 -8.48 10.81
N GLN A 319 -6.89 -8.42 9.94
CA GLN A 319 -7.05 -7.35 8.96
C GLN A 319 -8.42 -6.71 9.08
N LYS A 320 -8.46 -5.38 8.99
CA LYS A 320 -9.74 -4.67 8.85
C LYS A 320 -10.45 -5.14 7.58
N VAL A 321 -11.74 -5.38 7.72
CA VAL A 321 -12.65 -5.64 6.61
C VAL A 321 -13.50 -4.40 6.42
N TYR A 322 -13.72 -4.02 5.17
CA TYR A 322 -14.58 -2.88 4.82
C TYR A 322 -15.78 -3.36 4.01
N ILE A 323 -16.84 -2.57 4.06
CA ILE A 323 -17.92 -2.65 3.09
C ILE A 323 -18.00 -1.32 2.36
N ALA A 324 -17.72 -1.34 1.05
CA ALA A 324 -17.86 -0.18 0.18
C ALA A 324 -19.24 -0.20 -0.48
N CYS A 325 -20.08 0.79 -0.18
CA CYS A 325 -21.44 0.85 -0.73
C CYS A 325 -21.81 2.23 -1.27
N GLN A 326 -22.89 2.28 -2.06
CA GLN A 326 -23.46 3.55 -2.53
C GLN A 326 -24.18 4.31 -1.40
N GLY A 327 -24.43 5.60 -1.60
CA GLY A 327 -25.29 6.38 -0.72
C GLY A 327 -26.75 5.95 -0.84
N CYS A 328 -27.45 5.81 0.29
CA CYS A 328 -28.80 5.28 0.37
C CYS A 328 -29.80 6.00 -0.53
N LEU A 329 -30.62 5.23 -1.25
CA LEU A 329 -31.85 5.69 -1.88
C LEU A 329 -33.00 5.56 -0.87
N ALA A 330 -34.11 6.26 -1.10
CA ALA A 330 -35.31 6.11 -0.26
C ALA A 330 -35.78 4.64 -0.18
N THR A 331 -35.65 3.90 -1.29
CA THR A 331 -36.03 2.48 -1.40
C THR A 331 -35.04 1.51 -0.77
N THR A 332 -33.81 1.94 -0.44
CA THR A 332 -32.75 1.04 0.06
C THR A 332 -32.35 1.33 1.50
N VAL A 333 -33.07 2.21 2.22
CA VAL A 333 -32.76 2.52 3.64
C VAL A 333 -32.90 1.28 4.51
N ASN A 334 -33.94 0.48 4.31
CA ASN A 334 -34.17 -0.74 5.09
C ASN A 334 -33.11 -1.80 4.77
N ASP A 335 -32.76 -1.96 3.49
CA ASP A 335 -31.69 -2.85 3.02
C ASP A 335 -30.33 -2.47 3.66
N PHE A 336 -30.05 -1.17 3.76
CA PHE A 336 -28.83 -0.68 4.40
C PHE A 336 -28.75 -1.07 5.88
N TRP A 337 -29.83 -0.90 6.64
CA TRP A 337 -29.84 -1.28 8.06
C TRP A 337 -29.85 -2.80 8.27
N GLN A 338 -30.45 -3.56 7.35
CA GLN A 338 -30.32 -5.02 7.32
C GLN A 338 -28.84 -5.42 7.14
N MET A 339 -28.11 -4.79 6.22
CA MET A 339 -26.66 -4.97 6.05
C MET A 339 -25.89 -4.62 7.33
N VAL A 340 -26.09 -3.42 7.89
CA VAL A 340 -25.42 -2.98 9.14
C VAL A 340 -25.62 -4.02 10.25
N TRP A 341 -26.85 -4.51 10.41
CA TRP A 341 -27.17 -5.51 11.42
C TRP A 341 -26.51 -6.86 11.17
N GLN A 342 -26.68 -7.45 9.99
CA GLN A 342 -26.20 -8.81 9.74
C GLN A 342 -24.67 -8.90 9.83
N GLU A 343 -23.98 -7.86 9.36
CA GLU A 343 -22.53 -7.78 9.34
C GLU A 343 -21.93 -7.44 10.69
N LYS A 344 -22.77 -7.15 11.70
CA LYS A 344 -22.36 -6.69 13.03
C LYS A 344 -21.48 -5.42 12.97
N SER A 345 -21.61 -4.64 11.90
CA SER A 345 -20.90 -3.38 11.72
C SER A 345 -21.25 -2.39 12.83
N ARG A 346 -20.23 -1.77 13.42
CA ARG A 346 -20.39 -0.79 14.50
C ARG A 346 -20.02 0.63 14.10
N VAL A 347 -19.27 0.78 13.00
CA VAL A 347 -18.79 2.07 12.51
C VAL A 347 -19.24 2.26 11.07
N ILE A 348 -19.86 3.41 10.80
CA ILE A 348 -20.29 3.86 9.47
C ILE A 348 -19.55 5.15 9.15
N VAL A 349 -18.95 5.21 7.97
CA VAL A 349 -18.21 6.35 7.43
C VAL A 349 -18.92 6.86 6.18
N MET A 350 -19.49 8.06 6.28
CA MET A 350 -20.17 8.76 5.20
C MET A 350 -19.29 9.91 4.70
N THR A 351 -18.93 9.91 3.43
CA THR A 351 -17.97 10.87 2.84
C THR A 351 -18.63 11.86 1.86
N THR A 352 -19.88 12.22 2.15
CA THR A 352 -20.70 13.11 1.32
C THR A 352 -21.71 13.86 2.18
N ARG A 353 -22.11 15.04 1.72
CA ARG A 353 -23.36 15.65 2.17
C ARG A 353 -24.54 14.92 1.54
N GLU A 354 -25.73 15.10 2.09
CA GLU A 354 -26.99 14.55 1.56
C GLU A 354 -27.26 15.10 0.16
N VAL A 355 -27.02 16.41 -0.01
CA VAL A 355 -27.21 17.16 -1.24
C VAL A 355 -25.94 17.97 -1.53
N GLU A 356 -25.45 17.88 -2.77
CA GLU A 356 -24.31 18.65 -3.26
C GLU A 356 -24.70 19.28 -4.61
N LYS A 357 -24.54 20.60 -4.74
CA LYS A 357 -24.98 21.38 -5.93
C LYS A 357 -26.42 21.09 -6.37
N GLY A 358 -27.34 20.94 -5.41
CA GLY A 358 -28.75 20.63 -5.68
C GLY A 358 -29.01 19.20 -6.19
N ARG A 359 -28.01 18.31 -6.16
CA ARG A 359 -28.18 16.90 -6.53
C ARG A 359 -28.11 16.01 -5.28
N ASN A 360 -29.08 15.12 -5.16
CA ASN A 360 -29.13 14.13 -4.07
C ASN A 360 -27.99 13.12 -4.20
N LYS A 361 -27.13 13.06 -3.19
CA LYS A 361 -26.01 12.12 -3.08
C LYS A 361 -26.32 10.95 -2.17
N CYS A 362 -27.05 11.18 -1.09
CA CYS A 362 -27.50 10.17 -0.13
C CYS A 362 -28.75 10.71 0.60
N VAL A 363 -29.79 9.88 0.76
CA VAL A 363 -30.90 10.26 1.65
C VAL A 363 -30.50 9.99 3.11
N PRO A 364 -30.95 10.80 4.07
CA PRO A 364 -30.78 10.48 5.49
C PRO A 364 -31.42 9.13 5.83
N TYR A 365 -30.63 8.23 6.42
CA TYR A 365 -31.08 6.93 6.92
C TYR A 365 -31.13 6.87 8.44
N TRP A 366 -31.01 8.01 9.12
CA TRP A 366 -31.03 8.16 10.58
C TRP A 366 -32.13 9.16 11.02
N PRO A 367 -32.60 9.12 12.28
CA PRO A 367 -33.43 10.17 12.88
C PRO A 367 -32.65 11.48 13.03
N THR A 368 -33.30 12.64 12.86
CA THR A 368 -32.60 13.94 12.86
C THR A 368 -32.56 14.63 14.21
N THR A 369 -33.41 14.22 15.15
CA THR A 369 -33.53 14.83 16.48
C THR A 369 -32.98 13.89 17.54
N GLU A 370 -32.19 14.40 18.49
CA GLU A 370 -31.69 13.57 19.60
C GLU A 370 -32.87 13.02 20.42
N GLY A 371 -32.82 11.72 20.74
CA GLY A 371 -33.90 10.97 21.38
C GLY A 371 -34.99 10.47 20.42
N GLU A 372 -34.99 10.88 19.16
CA GLU A 372 -35.95 10.39 18.16
C GLU A 372 -35.57 8.99 17.67
N SER A 373 -36.61 8.18 17.47
CA SER A 373 -36.50 6.83 16.90
C SER A 373 -37.19 6.75 15.54
N LYS A 374 -36.64 5.94 14.65
CA LYS A 374 -37.20 5.68 13.32
C LYS A 374 -37.22 4.19 13.03
N ASP A 375 -38.38 3.69 12.62
CA ASP A 375 -38.53 2.32 12.12
C ASP A 375 -37.86 2.19 10.75
N VAL A 376 -36.99 1.18 10.63
CA VAL A 376 -36.27 0.84 9.39
C VAL A 376 -36.38 -0.67 9.13
N GLY A 377 -37.52 -1.06 8.56
CA GLY A 377 -37.86 -2.46 8.34
C GLY A 377 -38.16 -3.17 9.65
N ARG A 378 -37.29 -4.09 10.08
CA ARG A 378 -37.45 -4.89 11.31
C ARG A 378 -36.63 -4.38 12.49
N TYR A 379 -36.09 -3.18 12.36
CA TYR A 379 -35.18 -2.55 13.31
C TYR A 379 -35.71 -1.17 13.68
N VAL A 380 -35.34 -0.71 14.86
CA VAL A 380 -35.52 0.69 15.28
C VAL A 380 -34.15 1.33 15.39
N VAL A 381 -33.98 2.50 14.79
CA VAL A 381 -32.77 3.31 14.93
C VAL A 381 -33.10 4.53 15.77
N THR A 382 -32.41 4.70 16.87
CA THR A 382 -32.57 5.87 17.77
C THR A 382 -31.31 6.72 17.73
N LEU A 383 -31.46 8.04 17.56
CA LEU A 383 -30.34 8.96 17.67
C LEU A 383 -30.08 9.27 19.14
N LEU A 384 -28.94 8.83 19.67
CA LEU A 384 -28.58 9.03 21.07
C LEU A 384 -27.82 10.34 21.31
N SER A 385 -26.96 10.73 20.37
CA SER A 385 -26.28 12.03 20.42
C SER A 385 -25.73 12.43 19.05
N GLU A 386 -25.57 13.73 18.84
CA GLU A 386 -24.92 14.32 17.68
C GLU A 386 -23.87 15.35 18.12
N LYS A 387 -22.66 15.30 17.55
CA LYS A 387 -21.57 16.23 17.86
C LYS A 387 -20.93 16.72 16.57
N ASP A 388 -20.79 18.04 16.46
CA ASP A 388 -20.02 18.70 15.41
C ASP A 388 -18.53 18.71 15.75
N ALA A 389 -17.71 18.32 14.79
CA ALA A 389 -16.28 18.59 14.76
C ALA A 389 -15.97 19.54 13.58
N ALA A 390 -14.71 19.92 13.41
CA ALA A 390 -14.33 20.90 12.38
C ALA A 390 -14.71 20.45 10.96
N ASP A 391 -14.37 19.22 10.59
CA ASP A 391 -14.54 18.71 9.23
C ASP A 391 -15.63 17.64 9.07
N TYR A 392 -16.16 17.17 10.19
CA TYR A 392 -17.07 16.03 10.22
C TYR A 392 -18.06 16.14 11.38
N LYS A 393 -19.11 15.33 11.31
CA LYS A 393 -20.12 15.19 12.35
C LYS A 393 -20.14 13.75 12.85
N VAL A 394 -20.26 13.56 14.15
CA VAL A 394 -20.37 12.25 14.79
C VAL A 394 -21.78 12.08 15.34
N ARG A 395 -22.43 10.97 14.97
CA ARG A 395 -23.69 10.54 15.56
C ARG A 395 -23.47 9.23 16.28
N VAL A 396 -24.00 9.14 17.49
CA VAL A 396 -24.13 7.87 18.21
C VAL A 396 -25.58 7.44 18.09
N MET A 397 -25.80 6.26 17.52
CA MET A 397 -27.12 5.70 17.34
C MET A 397 -27.23 4.36 18.06
N GLU A 398 -28.44 4.01 18.47
CA GLU A 398 -28.78 2.66 18.88
C GLU A 398 -29.57 1.97 17.76
N LEU A 399 -29.12 0.79 17.34
CA LEU A 399 -29.83 -0.10 16.45
C LEU A 399 -30.45 -1.21 17.30
N THR A 400 -31.75 -1.12 17.53
CA THR A 400 -32.47 -2.00 18.45
C THR A 400 -33.06 -3.20 17.70
N LYS A 401 -32.52 -4.37 18.04
CA LYS A 401 -33.10 -5.71 17.87
C LYS A 401 -32.40 -6.57 18.92
N GLU A 402 -33.09 -7.41 19.67
CA GLU A 402 -32.48 -8.07 20.83
C GLU A 402 -31.20 -8.88 20.46
N PRO A 403 -29.99 -8.56 21.01
CA PRO A 403 -29.64 -7.41 21.86
C PRO A 403 -29.26 -6.15 21.07
N ALA A 404 -29.66 -4.98 21.58
CA ALA A 404 -29.41 -3.67 20.96
C ALA A 404 -27.91 -3.39 20.75
N ARG A 405 -27.59 -2.58 19.74
CA ARG A 405 -26.21 -2.29 19.33
C ARG A 405 -25.99 -0.81 19.15
N THR A 406 -24.97 -0.27 19.81
CA THR A 406 -24.48 1.08 19.51
C THR A 406 -23.76 1.09 18.15
N ILE A 407 -24.11 2.09 17.35
CA ILE A 407 -23.56 2.37 16.02
C ILE A 407 -22.97 3.79 16.04
N TRP A 408 -21.70 3.90 15.65
CA TRP A 408 -20.97 5.15 15.52
C TRP A 408 -20.97 5.58 14.06
N HIS A 409 -21.53 6.75 13.79
CA HIS A 409 -21.68 7.26 12.45
C HIS A 409 -20.89 8.55 12.26
N TYR A 410 -19.89 8.47 11.40
CA TYR A 410 -18.95 9.52 11.09
C TYR A 410 -19.27 10.09 9.70
N GLN A 411 -19.71 11.34 9.62
CA GLN A 411 -20.02 12.02 8.36
C GLN A 411 -19.00 13.12 8.08
N TYR A 412 -18.12 12.90 7.10
CA TYR A 412 -17.18 13.91 6.63
C TYR A 412 -17.88 14.93 5.73
N LEU A 413 -17.79 16.21 6.08
CA LEU A 413 -18.56 17.31 5.48
C LEU A 413 -17.68 18.28 4.68
N SER A 414 -16.36 18.27 4.90
CA SER A 414 -15.41 19.17 4.25
C SER A 414 -14.88 18.67 2.89
N TRP A 415 -15.36 17.54 2.39
CA TRP A 415 -14.96 17.07 1.05
C TRP A 415 -15.61 17.96 -0.03
N PRO A 416 -14.84 18.55 -0.96
CA PRO A 416 -15.40 19.43 -1.97
C PRO A 416 -16.24 18.69 -3.04
N ASP A 417 -17.20 19.40 -3.62
CA ASP A 417 -18.06 18.85 -4.68
C ASP A 417 -17.27 18.41 -5.93
N HIS A 418 -16.14 19.07 -6.23
CA HIS A 418 -15.20 18.69 -7.28
C HIS A 418 -13.79 18.53 -6.71
N GLY A 419 -13.09 17.50 -7.19
CA GLY A 419 -11.72 17.23 -6.78
C GLY A 419 -11.62 16.59 -5.39
N VAL A 420 -10.66 17.08 -4.62
CA VAL A 420 -10.20 16.55 -3.33
C VAL A 420 -9.99 17.70 -2.35
N PRO A 421 -9.99 17.45 -1.04
CA PRO A 421 -9.57 18.46 -0.05
C PRO A 421 -8.20 19.05 -0.42
N GLN A 422 -8.00 20.35 -0.14
CA GLN A 422 -6.73 21.01 -0.43
C GLN A 422 -5.57 20.42 0.39
N GLU A 423 -5.86 20.11 1.66
CA GLU A 423 -4.89 19.55 2.60
C GLU A 423 -5.39 18.19 3.13
N PRO A 424 -4.50 17.19 3.31
CA PRO A 424 -4.89 15.87 3.82
C PRO A 424 -5.25 15.83 5.30
N GLY A 425 -4.75 16.77 6.11
CA GLY A 425 -4.80 16.72 7.58
C GLY A 425 -6.19 16.48 8.18
N GLY A 426 -7.23 17.11 7.62
CA GLY A 426 -8.61 16.92 8.08
C GLY A 426 -9.12 15.49 7.85
N VAL A 427 -8.74 14.87 6.72
CA VAL A 427 -9.09 13.47 6.42
C VAL A 427 -8.30 12.51 7.30
N LEU A 428 -7.02 12.79 7.55
CA LEU A 428 -6.18 11.97 8.43
C LEU A 428 -6.70 11.98 9.88
N SER A 429 -7.01 13.16 10.42
CA SER A 429 -7.59 13.29 11.76
C SER A 429 -8.95 12.57 11.87
N PHE A 430 -9.77 12.69 10.83
CA PHE A 430 -11.04 11.97 10.75
C PHE A 430 -10.85 10.43 10.78
N LEU A 431 -9.93 9.90 9.97
CA LEU A 431 -9.62 8.47 9.91
C LEU A 431 -9.04 7.96 11.24
N GLU A 432 -8.17 8.72 11.89
CA GLU A 432 -7.63 8.39 13.22
C GLU A 432 -8.77 8.16 14.23
N GLN A 433 -9.77 9.04 14.27
CA GLN A 433 -10.91 8.91 15.17
C GLN A 433 -11.81 7.71 14.84
N VAL A 434 -11.99 7.42 13.54
CA VAL A 434 -12.70 6.22 13.06
C VAL A 434 -11.97 4.95 13.52
N ASN A 435 -10.64 4.92 13.38
CA ASN A 435 -9.80 3.77 13.72
C ASN A 435 -9.73 3.52 15.23
N ILE A 436 -9.55 4.57 16.04
CA ILE A 436 -9.64 4.47 17.50
C ILE A 436 -10.96 3.82 17.89
N LYS A 437 -12.08 4.30 17.32
CA LYS A 437 -13.39 3.78 17.66
C LYS A 437 -13.57 2.31 17.23
N GLN A 438 -13.15 1.95 16.03
CA GLN A 438 -13.22 0.58 15.54
C GLN A 438 -12.39 -0.38 16.42
N ASN A 439 -11.19 0.04 16.85
CA ASN A 439 -10.27 -0.77 17.63
C ASN A 439 -10.67 -0.95 19.11
N GLU A 440 -11.46 -0.03 19.68
CA GLU A 440 -12.00 -0.16 21.04
C GLU A 440 -12.99 -1.34 21.19
N MET A 441 -13.51 -1.88 20.09
CA MET A 441 -14.57 -2.88 20.08
C MET A 441 -14.04 -4.29 19.77
N SER A 442 -14.04 -5.19 20.76
CA SER A 442 -13.46 -6.55 20.67
C SER A 442 -14.15 -7.54 19.71
N SER A 443 -15.32 -7.19 19.16
CA SER A 443 -16.10 -8.05 18.24
C SER A 443 -16.91 -7.24 17.23
N THR A 444 -16.27 -6.25 16.61
CA THR A 444 -16.88 -5.42 15.57
C THR A 444 -16.81 -6.10 14.19
N GLY A 445 -17.87 -5.93 13.40
CA GLY A 445 -17.88 -6.30 11.99
C GLY A 445 -17.15 -5.30 11.11
N PRO A 446 -17.29 -5.44 9.77
CA PRO A 446 -16.67 -4.54 8.81
C PRO A 446 -17.04 -3.06 9.02
N THR A 447 -16.10 -2.15 8.81
CA THR A 447 -16.40 -0.72 8.73
C THR A 447 -17.13 -0.43 7.41
N ILE A 448 -18.33 0.13 7.48
CA ILE A 448 -19.10 0.49 6.28
C ILE A 448 -18.66 1.88 5.82
N ILE A 449 -18.20 2.01 4.59
CA ILE A 449 -17.76 3.27 4.01
C ILE A 449 -18.57 3.56 2.74
N HIS A 450 -19.20 4.73 2.67
CA HIS A 450 -20.01 5.13 1.52
C HIS A 450 -19.89 6.62 1.17
N CYS A 451 -20.32 6.94 -0.04
CA CYS A 451 -20.41 8.31 -0.56
C CYS A 451 -21.69 8.45 -1.39
N SER A 452 -21.58 8.83 -2.66
CA SER A 452 -22.70 8.78 -3.60
C SER A 452 -22.73 7.45 -4.36
N ALA A 453 -21.73 7.18 -5.20
CA ALA A 453 -21.64 5.93 -5.96
C ALA A 453 -20.92 4.80 -5.20
N GLY A 454 -20.21 5.14 -4.11
CA GLY A 454 -19.43 4.17 -3.34
C GLY A 454 -18.12 3.74 -4.00
N ILE A 455 -17.49 4.59 -4.82
CA ILE A 455 -16.28 4.23 -5.59
C ILE A 455 -15.15 5.28 -5.48
N GLY A 456 -15.42 6.57 -5.74
CA GLY A 456 -14.39 7.63 -5.75
C GLY A 456 -13.88 7.97 -4.35
N ARG A 457 -14.65 8.78 -3.61
CA ARG A 457 -14.29 9.18 -2.22
C ARG A 457 -14.16 7.98 -1.30
N THR A 458 -15.11 7.03 -1.40
CA THR A 458 -15.07 5.75 -0.68
C THR A 458 -13.77 4.99 -0.93
N GLY A 459 -13.38 4.77 -2.19
CA GLY A 459 -12.14 4.06 -2.50
C GLY A 459 -10.89 4.83 -2.08
N THR A 460 -10.92 6.16 -2.16
CA THR A 460 -9.82 7.01 -1.67
C THR A 460 -9.61 6.81 -0.16
N ILE A 461 -10.68 6.87 0.63
CA ILE A 461 -10.62 6.65 2.08
C ILE A 461 -10.17 5.24 2.43
N VAL A 462 -10.74 4.21 1.78
CA VAL A 462 -10.36 2.80 2.02
C VAL A 462 -8.86 2.59 1.76
N VAL A 463 -8.34 3.12 0.65
CA VAL A 463 -6.93 2.93 0.28
C VAL A 463 -6.01 3.68 1.24
N ILE A 464 -6.35 4.92 1.63
CA ILE A 464 -5.56 5.67 2.64
C ILE A 464 -5.50 4.87 3.94
N ASP A 465 -6.65 4.39 4.42
CA ASP A 465 -6.73 3.63 5.68
C ASP A 465 -5.90 2.33 5.62
N MET A 466 -6.00 1.58 4.52
CA MET A 466 -5.19 0.36 4.32
C MET A 466 -3.69 0.63 4.27
N LEU A 467 -3.26 1.73 3.65
CA LEU A 467 -1.84 2.10 3.58
C LEU A 467 -1.31 2.54 4.94
N ILE A 468 -2.11 3.27 5.71
CA ILE A 468 -1.80 3.63 7.09
C ILE A 468 -1.65 2.36 7.95
N ASP A 469 -2.60 1.42 7.86
CA ASP A 469 -2.51 0.14 8.59
C ASP A 469 -1.26 -0.66 8.22
N ILE A 470 -0.85 -0.66 6.95
CA ILE A 470 0.41 -1.28 6.50
C ILE A 470 1.61 -0.63 7.21
N ILE A 471 1.66 0.71 7.25
CA ILE A 471 2.75 1.47 7.84
C ILE A 471 2.77 1.31 9.37
N GLU A 472 1.61 1.30 10.03
CA GLU A 472 1.50 1.07 11.47
C GLU A 472 1.97 -0.34 11.86
N ALA A 473 1.55 -1.35 11.10
CA ALA A 473 1.92 -2.74 11.37
C ALA A 473 3.40 -3.03 11.09
N LYS A 474 3.97 -2.48 10.00
CA LYS A 474 5.32 -2.83 9.53
C LYS A 474 6.40 -1.79 9.86
N GLY A 475 6.01 -0.59 10.26
CA GLY A 475 6.91 0.54 10.50
C GLY A 475 7.16 1.43 9.27
N LEU A 476 7.89 2.53 9.50
CA LEU A 476 8.10 3.59 8.49
C LEU A 476 9.00 3.17 7.31
N ASP A 477 9.74 2.07 7.46
CA ASP A 477 10.66 1.54 6.44
C ASP A 477 10.03 0.45 5.59
N CYS A 478 8.72 0.26 5.66
CA CYS A 478 8.07 -0.76 4.88
C CYS A 478 7.95 -0.38 3.40
N ASP A 479 7.86 -1.40 2.55
CA ASP A 479 7.47 -1.22 1.16
C ASP A 479 5.97 -0.89 1.07
N ILE A 480 5.65 0.17 0.34
CA ILE A 480 4.29 0.51 -0.07
C ILE A 480 4.21 0.58 -1.60
N ASP A 481 3.05 0.25 -2.13
CA ASP A 481 2.75 0.31 -3.56
C ASP A 481 1.30 0.77 -3.72
N ILE A 482 1.13 2.09 -3.91
CA ILE A 482 -0.18 2.73 -3.93
C ILE A 482 -0.98 2.26 -5.15
N GLN A 483 -0.34 2.17 -6.32
CA GLN A 483 -0.99 1.67 -7.54
C GLN A 483 -1.50 0.25 -7.34
N LYS A 484 -0.67 -0.65 -6.81
CA LYS A 484 -1.06 -2.05 -6.55
C LYS A 484 -2.14 -2.18 -5.48
N CYS A 485 -2.10 -1.34 -4.44
CA CYS A 485 -3.15 -1.28 -3.42
C CYS A 485 -4.51 -0.91 -4.05
N ILE A 486 -4.53 0.13 -4.90
CA ILE A 486 -5.74 0.54 -5.62
C ILE A 486 -6.21 -0.56 -6.58
N GLN A 487 -5.30 -1.20 -7.32
CA GLN A 487 -5.65 -2.32 -8.20
C GLN A 487 -6.34 -3.45 -7.43
N MET A 488 -5.76 -3.87 -6.30
CA MET A 488 -6.33 -4.93 -5.44
C MET A 488 -7.73 -4.56 -4.91
N VAL A 489 -7.93 -3.29 -4.58
CA VAL A 489 -9.21 -2.72 -4.16
C VAL A 489 -10.21 -2.67 -5.33
N ARG A 490 -9.75 -2.34 -6.54
CA ARG A 490 -10.55 -2.34 -7.78
C ARG A 490 -10.96 -3.73 -8.24
N GLU A 491 -10.21 -4.77 -7.85
CA GLU A 491 -10.63 -6.15 -8.07
C GLU A 491 -11.83 -6.54 -7.20
N GLN A 492 -12.12 -5.83 -6.11
CA GLN A 492 -13.23 -6.15 -5.20
C GLN A 492 -14.44 -5.25 -5.39
N ARG A 493 -14.25 -4.04 -5.94
CA ARG A 493 -15.34 -3.18 -6.39
C ARG A 493 -14.89 -2.33 -7.56
N SER A 494 -15.68 -2.30 -8.62
CA SER A 494 -15.31 -1.57 -9.85
C SER A 494 -15.07 -0.07 -9.60
N GLY A 495 -14.04 0.50 -10.24
CA GLY A 495 -13.81 1.94 -10.31
C GLY A 495 -13.40 2.60 -8.98
N MET A 496 -12.91 1.86 -8.00
CA MET A 496 -12.40 2.45 -6.75
C MET A 496 -11.26 3.43 -7.05
N VAL A 497 -11.36 4.65 -6.49
CA VAL A 497 -10.52 5.82 -6.86
C VAL A 497 -10.76 6.23 -8.32
N GLN A 498 -11.44 7.36 -8.56
CA GLN A 498 -12.00 7.70 -9.88
C GLN A 498 -11.20 8.73 -10.68
N THR A 499 -10.36 9.54 -10.03
CA THR A 499 -9.67 10.64 -10.70
C THR A 499 -8.19 10.68 -10.31
N GLU A 500 -7.37 11.25 -11.20
CA GLU A 500 -5.96 11.55 -10.91
C GLU A 500 -5.81 12.40 -9.63
N ALA A 501 -6.70 13.37 -9.42
CA ALA A 501 -6.69 14.18 -8.20
C ALA A 501 -6.86 13.33 -6.93
N GLN A 502 -7.71 12.31 -6.96
CA GLN A 502 -7.85 11.35 -5.85
C GLN A 502 -6.61 10.47 -5.72
N TYR A 503 -6.04 10.00 -6.83
CA TYR A 503 -4.80 9.24 -6.83
C TYR A 503 -3.65 10.02 -6.19
N LYS A 504 -3.42 11.27 -6.61
CA LYS A 504 -2.45 12.19 -6.02
C LYS A 504 -2.77 12.47 -4.53
N PHE A 505 -4.03 12.67 -4.17
CA PHE A 505 -4.42 12.91 -2.78
C PHE A 505 -4.06 11.75 -1.85
N ILE A 506 -4.12 10.50 -2.31
CA ILE A 506 -3.68 9.34 -1.53
C ILE A 506 -2.18 9.44 -1.21
N TYR A 507 -1.36 9.79 -2.19
CA TYR A 507 0.08 10.00 -1.97
C TYR A 507 0.34 11.12 -0.96
N LEU A 508 -0.34 12.26 -1.09
CA LEU A 508 -0.20 13.40 -0.18
C LEU A 508 -0.66 13.06 1.24
N ALA A 509 -1.74 12.31 1.39
CA ALA A 509 -2.23 11.85 2.69
C ALA A 509 -1.23 10.92 3.37
N VAL A 510 -0.66 9.96 2.64
CA VAL A 510 0.35 9.04 3.19
C VAL A 510 1.64 9.80 3.54
N LEU A 511 2.07 10.75 2.71
CA LEU A 511 3.21 11.62 3.01
C LEU A 511 3.01 12.39 4.33
N GLN A 512 1.90 13.11 4.46
CA GLN A 512 1.62 13.87 5.67
C GLN A 512 1.49 12.99 6.92
N TYR A 513 0.91 11.79 6.78
CA TYR A 513 0.86 10.80 7.87
C TYR A 513 2.27 10.43 8.31
N ILE A 514 3.16 10.06 7.37
CA ILE A 514 4.54 9.66 7.66
C ILE A 514 5.34 10.79 8.32
N GLU A 515 5.20 12.03 7.84
CA GLU A 515 5.83 13.20 8.45
C GLU A 515 5.37 13.40 9.90
N SER A 516 4.06 13.31 10.14
CA SER A 516 3.47 13.44 11.48
C SER A 516 3.95 12.34 12.43
N THR A 517 4.07 11.09 11.94
CA THR A 517 4.64 9.98 12.70
C THR A 517 6.12 10.18 13.01
N LYS A 518 6.92 10.67 12.05
CA LYS A 518 8.36 10.98 12.25
C LYS A 518 8.55 12.01 13.37
N VAL A 519 7.75 13.09 13.36
CA VAL A 519 7.78 14.13 14.42
C VAL A 519 7.40 13.55 15.78
N THR A 520 6.32 12.78 15.84
CA THR A 520 5.82 12.19 17.09
C THR A 520 6.84 11.22 17.70
N ARG A 521 7.47 10.37 16.89
CA ARG A 521 8.50 9.43 17.35
C ARG A 521 9.77 10.14 17.84
N ARG A 522 10.22 11.20 17.16
CA ARG A 522 11.34 12.04 17.63
C ARG A 522 11.04 12.63 19.01
N ALA A 523 9.84 13.16 19.21
CA ALA A 523 9.44 13.72 20.52
C ALA A 523 9.43 12.67 21.63
N VAL A 524 8.96 11.44 21.35
CA VAL A 524 8.99 10.32 22.31
C VAL A 524 10.42 9.88 22.62
N MET A 525 11.30 9.82 21.62
CA MET A 525 12.69 9.41 21.78
C MET A 525 13.48 10.41 22.63
N VAL A 526 13.34 11.71 22.39
CA VAL A 526 13.95 12.77 23.20
C VAL A 526 13.50 12.69 24.66
N ARG A 527 12.24 12.32 24.92
CA ARG A 527 11.72 12.11 26.29
C ARG A 527 12.25 10.84 26.95
N LYS A 528 12.39 9.74 26.22
CA LYS A 528 12.86 8.45 26.77
C LYS A 528 14.38 8.38 26.93
N TYR A 529 15.14 9.08 26.08
CA TYR A 529 16.61 9.05 26.05
C TYR A 529 17.19 10.46 25.89
N PRO A 530 17.18 11.28 26.96
CA PRO A 530 17.78 12.61 26.93
C PRO A 530 19.32 12.49 26.80
N GLY A 531 19.84 12.51 25.57
CA GLY A 531 21.27 12.39 25.28
C GLY A 531 21.63 11.71 23.96
N VAL A 532 20.65 11.21 23.19
CA VAL A 532 20.87 10.58 21.88
C VAL A 532 20.34 11.50 20.78
N LEU A 533 21.06 12.58 20.50
CA LEU A 533 20.93 13.38 19.28
C LEU A 533 22.31 13.88 18.85
#